data_AF-J3NSA4-F1
#
_entry.id   AF-J3NSA4-F1
#
_cell.length_a   1.000
_cell.length_b   1.000
_cell.length_c   1.000
_cell.angle_alpha   90.00
_cell.angle_beta   90.00
_cell.angle_gamma   90.00
#
_symmetry.space_group_name_H-M   'P 1'
#
loop_
_entity.id
_entity.type
_entity.pdbx_description
1 polymer ?
#
loop_
_entity_poly.entity_id
_entity_poly.type
_entity_poly.pdbx_seq_one_letter_code
_entity_poly.pdbx_strand_id
1 'polypeptide(L)'
;MAAGITAEDAEELCDLSMFQGRLCVAAYKVDKAYHSPHMQKVAPGFLDALRRCRIRPRQGETTGDDATAWLSSTYEDTEMRGDMDGDRDLAGPYWVNNLLRPVRFTQAVRAAAASAHGPFDFAIEVGPHVALKGPVLETLREIANGDGEAVP
;
A
#
# COMPACT_ATOMS: atom_id res chain seq x y z
N MET A 1 3.14 9.65 -3.39
CA MET A 1 2.89 8.90 -4.64
C MET A 1 4.23 8.64 -5.31
N ALA A 2 4.58 7.39 -5.61
CA ALA A 2 5.71 7.11 -6.50
C ALA A 2 5.23 7.40 -7.93
N ALA A 3 5.27 8.67 -8.33
CA ALA A 3 5.05 9.03 -9.71
C ALA A 3 6.30 8.59 -10.48
N GLY A 4 6.11 7.71 -11.47
CA GLY A 4 7.16 7.41 -12.44
C GLY A 4 7.38 8.64 -13.31
N ILE A 5 8.05 9.63 -12.75
CA ILE A 5 8.43 10.87 -13.42
C ILE A 5 9.87 10.73 -13.90
N THR A 6 10.17 11.30 -15.05
CA THR A 6 11.55 11.39 -15.54
C THR A 6 12.34 12.39 -14.70
N ALA A 7 13.67 12.41 -14.87
CA ALA A 7 14.50 13.44 -14.25
C ALA A 7 14.11 14.85 -14.75
N GLU A 8 13.76 14.98 -16.03
CA GLU A 8 13.29 16.23 -16.64
C GLU A 8 11.96 16.68 -16.01
N ASP A 9 11.00 15.77 -15.86
CA ASP A 9 9.72 16.08 -15.18
C ASP A 9 9.94 16.49 -13.72
N ALA A 10 10.91 15.85 -13.03
CA ALA A 10 11.26 16.19 -11.65
C ALA A 10 11.89 17.59 -11.54
N GLU A 11 12.78 17.94 -12.47
CA GLU A 11 13.38 19.27 -12.57
C GLU A 11 12.31 20.33 -12.84
N GLU A 12 11.41 20.09 -13.80
CA GLU A 12 10.30 20.99 -14.11
C GLU A 12 9.41 21.24 -12.89
N LEU A 13 9.08 20.18 -12.12
CA LEU A 13 8.32 20.31 -10.88
C LEU A 13 9.03 21.15 -9.81
N CYS A 14 10.36 21.06 -9.72
CA CYS A 14 11.15 21.85 -8.78
C CYS A 14 11.23 23.33 -9.17
N ASP A 15 11.16 23.63 -10.48
CA ASP A 15 11.21 24.99 -11.03
C ASP A 15 9.87 25.72 -10.98
N LEU A 16 8.76 25.01 -10.72
CA LEU A 16 7.46 25.65 -10.49
C LEU A 16 7.54 26.58 -9.27
N SER A 17 7.15 27.84 -9.46
CA SER A 17 7.24 28.90 -8.43
C SER A 17 6.52 28.55 -7.12
N MET A 18 5.49 27.72 -7.17
CA MET A 18 4.78 27.23 -5.98
C MET A 18 5.59 26.23 -5.13
N PHE A 19 6.56 25.53 -5.74
CA PHE A 19 7.38 24.48 -5.13
C PHE A 19 8.84 24.88 -4.92
N GLN A 20 9.28 26.01 -5.48
CA GLN A 20 10.64 26.52 -5.33
C GLN A 20 11.04 26.63 -3.84
N GLY A 21 12.06 25.87 -3.45
CA GLY A 21 12.56 25.81 -2.06
C GLY A 21 11.65 25.07 -1.06
N ARG A 22 10.57 24.43 -1.53
CA ARG A 22 9.59 23.70 -0.71
C ARG A 22 9.47 22.21 -1.06
N LEU A 23 9.88 21.84 -2.27
CA LEU A 23 9.89 20.45 -2.74
C LEU A 23 11.32 19.93 -2.82
N CYS A 24 11.50 18.67 -2.40
CA CYS A 24 12.71 17.90 -2.67
C CYS A 24 12.30 16.63 -3.40
N VAL A 25 12.90 16.37 -4.56
CA VAL A 25 12.69 15.15 -5.33
C VAL A 25 13.95 14.29 -5.22
N ALA A 26 13.77 13.03 -4.83
CA ALA A 26 14.85 12.06 -4.76
C ALA A 26 14.60 10.93 -5.78
N ALA A 27 15.59 10.69 -6.64
CA ALA A 27 15.59 9.54 -7.53
C ALA A 27 16.06 8.30 -6.76
N TYR A 28 15.31 7.20 -6.89
CA TYR A 28 15.67 5.91 -6.32
C TYR A 28 16.17 4.97 -7.41
N LYS A 29 17.32 4.34 -7.17
CA LYS A 29 17.87 3.33 -8.07
C LYS A 29 17.08 2.02 -7.90
N VAL A 30 16.09 1.83 -8.78
CA VAL A 30 15.27 0.62 -8.86
C VAL A 30 15.31 0.04 -10.27
N ASP A 31 15.26 -1.28 -10.39
CA ASP A 31 15.31 -1.94 -11.71
C ASP A 31 13.98 -1.90 -12.46
N LYS A 32 12.89 -1.59 -11.74
CA LYS A 32 11.51 -1.57 -12.23
C LYS A 32 10.73 -0.44 -11.55
N ALA A 33 9.93 0.28 -12.33
CA ALA A 33 8.95 1.23 -11.83
C ALA A 33 7.64 0.51 -11.48
N TYR A 34 7.57 -0.08 -10.29
CA TYR A 34 6.34 -0.70 -9.76
C TYR A 34 5.21 0.32 -9.60
N HIS A 35 3.95 -0.14 -9.62
CA HIS A 35 2.76 0.71 -9.48
C HIS A 35 2.64 1.82 -10.55
N SER A 36 3.26 1.61 -11.71
CA SER A 36 3.22 2.52 -12.86
C SER A 36 2.56 1.85 -14.07
N PRO A 37 2.18 2.62 -15.12
CA PRO A 37 1.66 2.06 -16.36
C PRO A 37 2.59 1.02 -17.01
N HIS A 38 3.90 1.06 -16.74
CA HIS A 38 4.86 0.09 -17.27
C HIS A 38 4.57 -1.34 -16.83
N MET A 39 3.96 -1.55 -15.65
CA MET A 39 3.66 -2.89 -15.13
C MET A 39 2.48 -3.56 -15.85
N GLN A 40 1.65 -2.83 -16.60
CA GLN A 40 0.52 -3.40 -17.35
C GLN A 40 0.98 -4.46 -18.36
N LYS A 41 2.17 -4.27 -18.95
CA LYS A 41 2.73 -5.21 -19.95
C LYS A 41 3.05 -6.58 -19.36
N VAL A 42 3.39 -6.66 -18.08
CA VAL A 42 3.79 -7.92 -17.41
C VAL A 42 2.65 -8.57 -16.63
N ALA A 43 1.57 -7.84 -16.36
CA ALA A 43 0.45 -8.32 -15.55
C ALA A 43 -0.18 -9.63 -16.04
N PRO A 44 -0.42 -9.87 -17.35
CA PRO A 44 -0.97 -11.15 -17.83
C PRO A 44 -0.03 -12.33 -17.53
N GLY A 45 1.26 -12.19 -17.84
CA GLY A 45 2.25 -13.24 -17.60
C GLY A 45 2.47 -13.51 -16.11
N PHE A 46 2.38 -12.47 -15.27
CA PHE A 46 2.41 -12.58 -13.81
C PHE A 46 1.21 -13.39 -13.29
N LEU A 47 0.00 -13.09 -13.74
CA LEU A 47 -1.21 -13.84 -13.36
C LEU A 47 -1.12 -15.32 -13.74
N ASP A 48 -0.62 -15.61 -14.95
CA ASP A 48 -0.44 -16.99 -15.39
C ASP A 48 0.65 -17.72 -14.61
N ALA A 49 1.69 -17.02 -14.14
CA ALA A 49 2.67 -17.60 -13.23
C ALA A 49 2.03 -17.94 -11.86
N LEU A 50 1.25 -17.03 -11.26
CA LEU A 50 0.55 -17.29 -10.00
C LEU A 50 -0.38 -18.51 -10.10
N ARG A 51 -1.12 -18.62 -11.21
CA ARG A 51 -2.01 -19.77 -11.50
C ARG A 51 -1.24 -21.08 -11.59
N ARG A 52 -0.10 -21.09 -12.31
CA ARG A 52 0.76 -22.29 -12.44
C ARG A 52 1.35 -22.73 -11.10
N CYS A 53 1.70 -21.78 -10.23
CA CYS A 53 2.17 -22.06 -8.88
C CYS A 53 1.05 -22.52 -7.92
N ARG A 54 -0.23 -22.46 -8.34
CA ARG A 54 -1.39 -22.82 -7.52
C ARG A 54 -1.43 -22.07 -6.18
N ILE A 55 -0.99 -20.81 -6.18
CA ILE A 55 -1.03 -19.97 -4.99
C ILE A 55 -2.50 -19.74 -4.62
N ARG A 56 -2.82 -20.04 -3.36
CA ARG A 56 -4.15 -19.81 -2.78
C ARG A 56 -3.99 -19.21 -1.39
N PRO A 57 -4.89 -18.30 -0.99
CA PRO A 57 -4.97 -17.86 0.40
C PRO A 57 -5.15 -19.07 1.31
N ARG A 58 -4.43 -19.09 2.42
CA ARG A 58 -4.68 -20.06 3.49
C ARG A 58 -5.82 -19.52 4.35
N GLN A 59 -6.83 -20.34 4.59
CA GLN A 59 -7.87 -20.03 5.56
C GLN A 59 -7.27 -20.13 6.96
N GLY A 60 -7.50 -19.12 7.79
CA GLY A 60 -7.09 -19.12 9.19
C GLY A 60 -7.80 -20.22 9.97
N GLU A 61 -7.17 -20.68 11.06
CA GLU A 61 -7.81 -21.61 11.99
C GLU A 61 -8.83 -20.91 12.90
N THR A 62 -8.66 -19.60 13.10
CA THR A 62 -9.57 -18.76 13.89
C THR A 62 -10.58 -18.03 13.00
N THR A 63 -11.81 -17.88 13.50
CA THR A 63 -12.94 -17.23 12.81
C THR A 63 -13.57 -16.18 13.71
N GLY A 64 -14.20 -15.16 13.13
CA GLY A 64 -14.85 -14.09 13.89
C GLY A 64 -13.83 -13.04 14.38
N ASP A 65 -14.08 -12.46 15.54
CA ASP A 65 -13.29 -11.35 16.09
C ASP A 65 -11.85 -11.75 16.46
N ASP A 66 -11.59 -13.06 16.61
CA ASP A 66 -10.25 -13.61 16.87
C ASP A 66 -9.45 -13.90 15.58
N ALA A 67 -10.03 -13.65 14.39
CA ALA A 67 -9.36 -13.85 13.12
C ALA A 67 -8.37 -12.71 12.84
N THR A 68 -7.19 -13.05 12.31
CA THR A 68 -6.23 -12.03 11.87
C THR A 68 -6.78 -11.26 10.68
N ALA A 69 -6.92 -9.95 10.84
CA ALA A 69 -7.37 -9.05 9.79
C ALA A 69 -6.24 -8.70 8.83
N TRP A 70 -6.51 -8.73 7.51
CA TRP A 70 -5.61 -8.16 6.52
C TRP A 70 -6.16 -6.82 6.00
N LEU A 71 -5.58 -5.73 6.49
CA LEU A 71 -5.89 -4.38 6.04
C LEU A 71 -5.07 -4.07 4.78
N SER A 72 -5.76 -3.86 3.67
CA SER A 72 -5.13 -3.72 2.35
C SER A 72 -4.53 -2.33 2.14
N SER A 73 -3.32 -2.27 1.59
CA SER A 73 -2.77 -1.05 0.98
C SER A 73 -3.09 -0.92 -0.51
N THR A 74 -3.87 -1.86 -1.07
CA THR A 74 -4.26 -1.89 -2.49
C THR A 74 -5.69 -1.39 -2.69
N TYR A 75 -6.58 -1.69 -1.74
CA TYR A 75 -7.98 -1.27 -1.71
C TYR A 75 -8.20 -0.44 -0.45
N GLU A 76 -8.94 0.65 -0.58
CA GLU A 76 -9.29 1.50 0.56
C GLU A 76 -10.33 0.81 1.44
N ASP A 77 -10.21 1.03 2.75
CA ASP A 77 -11.20 0.67 3.78
C ASP A 77 -11.75 -0.75 3.65
N THR A 78 -10.89 -1.68 3.23
CA THR A 78 -11.25 -3.07 2.98
C THR A 78 -10.36 -3.98 3.84
N GLU A 79 -10.99 -4.62 4.82
CA GLU A 79 -10.44 -5.83 5.44
C GLU A 79 -10.62 -6.99 4.45
N MET A 80 -9.50 -7.51 3.96
CA MET A 80 -9.49 -8.57 2.96
C MET A 80 -9.65 -9.93 3.62
N ARG A 81 -10.38 -10.85 2.97
CA ARG A 81 -10.46 -12.26 3.36
C ARG A 81 -10.22 -13.17 2.16
N GLY A 82 -9.66 -14.34 2.40
CA GLY A 82 -9.26 -15.29 1.36
C GLY A 82 -10.42 -15.99 0.64
N ASP A 83 -11.65 -15.75 1.09
CA ASP A 83 -12.91 -16.31 0.61
C ASP A 83 -13.82 -15.24 -0.03
N MET A 84 -13.38 -14.00 -0.15
CA MET A 84 -14.13 -12.95 -0.84
C MET A 84 -14.22 -13.23 -2.35
N ASP A 85 -15.21 -12.64 -3.01
CA ASP A 85 -15.36 -12.76 -4.46
C ASP A 85 -14.49 -11.76 -5.24
N GLY A 86 -14.17 -12.12 -6.48
CA GLY A 86 -13.56 -11.24 -7.47
C GLY A 86 -12.07 -11.00 -7.26
N ASP A 87 -11.67 -9.74 -7.16
CA ASP A 87 -10.27 -9.32 -7.01
C ASP A 87 -9.87 -8.95 -5.58
N ARG A 88 -10.71 -9.35 -4.63
CA ARG A 88 -10.53 -9.13 -3.19
C ARG A 88 -10.32 -10.42 -2.41
N ASP A 89 -10.11 -11.52 -3.12
CA ASP A 89 -9.95 -12.87 -2.59
C ASP A 89 -8.52 -13.20 -2.14
N LEU A 90 -7.59 -12.23 -2.18
CA LEU A 90 -6.17 -12.43 -1.88
C LEU A 90 -5.45 -13.46 -2.77
N ALA A 91 -6.06 -13.82 -3.90
CA ALA A 91 -5.49 -14.71 -4.89
C ALA A 91 -4.92 -13.92 -6.07
N GLY A 92 -4.78 -14.59 -7.22
CA GLY A 92 -4.13 -14.04 -8.42
C GLY A 92 -4.57 -12.62 -8.80
N PRO A 93 -5.89 -12.35 -8.94
CA PRO A 93 -6.37 -11.03 -9.32
C PRO A 93 -6.04 -9.93 -8.29
N TYR A 94 -6.07 -10.24 -6.98
CA TYR A 94 -5.63 -9.31 -5.94
C TYR A 94 -4.16 -8.90 -6.14
N TRP A 95 -3.27 -9.87 -6.34
CA TRP A 95 -1.83 -9.60 -6.51
C TRP A 95 -1.52 -8.85 -7.81
N VAL A 96 -2.30 -9.07 -8.87
CA VAL A 96 -2.22 -8.25 -10.09
C VAL A 96 -2.61 -6.80 -9.79
N ASN A 97 -3.69 -6.59 -9.04
CA ASN A 97 -4.07 -5.23 -8.63
C ASN A 97 -3.03 -4.59 -7.71
N ASN A 98 -2.43 -5.34 -6.78
CA ASN A 98 -1.34 -4.85 -5.95
C ASN A 98 -0.13 -4.41 -6.78
N LEU A 99 0.21 -5.14 -7.86
CA LEU A 99 1.28 -4.78 -8.79
C LEU A 99 1.00 -3.48 -9.57
N LEU A 100 -0.27 -3.23 -9.91
CA LEU A 100 -0.68 -2.16 -10.82
C LEU A 100 -1.13 -0.88 -10.12
N ARG A 101 -1.75 -0.99 -8.94
CA ARG A 101 -2.34 0.14 -8.21
C ARG A 101 -1.30 0.78 -7.27
N PRO A 102 -1.42 2.09 -6.97
CA PRO A 102 -0.57 2.76 -6.00
C PRO A 102 -0.70 2.15 -4.60
N VAL A 103 0.39 2.16 -3.84
CA VAL A 103 0.41 1.73 -2.44
C VAL A 103 -0.20 2.81 -1.55
N ARG A 104 -1.33 2.49 -0.91
CA ARG A 104 -2.08 3.35 0.01
C ARG A 104 -1.75 3.03 1.47
N PHE A 105 -0.46 3.13 1.80
CA PHE A 105 0.05 2.68 3.10
C PHE A 105 -0.52 3.49 4.28
N THR A 106 -0.53 4.82 4.19
CA THR A 106 -1.09 5.72 5.22
C THR A 106 -2.57 5.40 5.49
N GLN A 107 -3.35 5.16 4.43
CA GLN A 107 -4.76 4.78 4.55
C GLN A 107 -4.91 3.43 5.25
N ALA A 108 -4.10 2.43 4.89
CA ALA A 108 -4.13 1.12 5.54
C ALA A 108 -3.79 1.21 7.04
N VAL A 109 -2.82 2.05 7.43
CA VAL A 109 -2.48 2.29 8.85
C VAL A 109 -3.62 2.99 9.58
N ARG A 110 -4.28 3.97 8.96
CA ARG A 110 -5.48 4.64 9.52
C ARG A 110 -6.62 3.64 9.72
N ALA A 111 -6.89 2.81 8.71
CA ALA A 111 -7.91 1.76 8.79
C ALA A 111 -7.59 0.75 9.90
N ALA A 112 -6.33 0.35 10.06
CA ALA A 112 -5.92 -0.53 11.15
C ALA A 112 -6.16 0.12 12.53
N ALA A 113 -5.74 1.38 12.72
CA ALA A 113 -5.93 2.11 13.97
C ALA A 113 -7.41 2.31 14.34
N ALA A 114 -8.29 2.42 13.34
CA ALA A 114 -9.74 2.54 13.52
C ALA A 114 -10.49 1.20 13.50
N SER A 115 -9.79 0.07 13.29
CA SER A 115 -10.43 -1.23 13.12
C SER A 115 -11.02 -1.76 14.44
N ALA A 116 -12.07 -2.58 14.32
CA ALA A 116 -12.70 -3.25 15.46
C ALA A 116 -11.76 -4.23 16.20
N HIS A 117 -10.63 -4.57 15.59
CA HIS A 117 -9.59 -5.45 16.15
C HIS A 117 -8.65 -4.73 17.12
N GLY A 118 -8.77 -3.40 17.24
CA GLY A 118 -8.02 -2.57 18.18
C GLY A 118 -8.76 -2.31 19.51
N PRO A 119 -8.14 -1.57 20.45
CA PRO A 119 -6.84 -0.90 20.31
C PRO A 119 -5.67 -1.89 20.36
N PHE A 120 -4.61 -1.61 19.60
CA PHE A 120 -3.38 -2.41 19.60
C PHE A 120 -2.36 -1.81 20.58
N ASP A 121 -1.74 -2.65 21.41
CA ASP A 121 -0.71 -2.22 22.36
C ASP A 121 0.65 -1.94 21.67
N PHE A 122 0.93 -2.64 20.57
CA PHE A 122 2.20 -2.52 19.85
C PHE A 122 2.04 -2.84 18.35
N ALA A 123 2.98 -2.32 17.56
CA ALA A 123 3.11 -2.64 16.14
C ALA A 123 4.51 -3.20 15.86
N ILE A 124 4.59 -4.24 15.03
CA ILE A 124 5.85 -4.90 14.65
C ILE A 124 6.07 -4.74 13.15
N GLU A 125 7.23 -4.19 12.78
CA GLU A 125 7.70 -4.18 11.40
C GLU A 125 8.49 -5.47 11.14
N VAL A 126 8.03 -6.29 10.19
CA VAL A 126 8.72 -7.52 9.78
C VAL A 126 9.46 -7.27 8.48
N GLY A 127 10.78 -7.22 8.54
CA GLY A 127 11.64 -6.98 7.37
C GLY A 127 13.12 -6.94 7.72
N PRO A 128 14.01 -6.87 6.71
CA PRO A 128 15.46 -6.87 6.93
C PRO A 128 15.99 -5.55 7.52
N HIS A 129 15.21 -4.46 7.43
CA HIS A 129 15.56 -3.11 7.90
C HIS A 129 14.32 -2.36 8.39
N VAL A 130 14.54 -1.23 9.07
CA VAL A 130 13.49 -0.37 9.63
C VAL A 130 13.14 0.74 8.63
N ALA A 131 12.22 0.48 7.72
CA ALA A 131 11.77 1.41 6.68
C ALA A 131 10.40 2.04 6.98
N LEU A 132 9.53 1.35 7.73
CA LEU A 132 8.12 1.73 7.90
C LEU A 132 7.84 2.39 9.25
N LYS A 133 8.69 2.22 10.27
CA LYS A 133 8.53 2.85 11.58
C LYS A 133 8.25 4.36 11.53
N GLY A 134 9.02 5.11 10.74
CA GLY A 134 8.85 6.56 10.61
C GLY A 134 7.45 6.94 10.10
N PRO A 135 7.08 6.49 8.88
CA PRO A 135 5.75 6.74 8.30
C PRO A 135 4.58 6.27 9.17
N VAL A 136 4.70 5.12 9.87
CA VAL A 136 3.67 4.63 10.79
C VAL A 136 3.49 5.58 11.98
N LEU A 137 4.59 5.98 12.63
CA LEU A 137 4.53 6.87 13.79
C LEU A 137 3.99 8.26 13.43
N GLU A 138 4.33 8.77 12.25
CA GLU A 138 3.76 10.01 11.73
C GLU A 138 2.24 9.90 11.57
N THR A 139 1.77 8.87 10.87
CA THR A 139 0.34 8.62 10.66
C THR A 139 -0.42 8.49 11.99
N LEU A 140 0.12 7.76 12.98
CA LEU A 140 -0.50 7.59 14.29
C LEU A 140 -0.57 8.90 15.10
N ARG A 141 0.45 9.78 14.97
CA ARG A 141 0.42 11.11 15.60
C ARG A 141 -0.64 12.00 14.99
N GLU A 142 -0.79 11.98 13.66
CA GLU A 142 -1.86 12.73 12.98
C GLU A 142 -3.26 12.28 13.45
N ILE A 143 -3.47 10.97 13.61
CA ILE A 143 -4.72 10.43 14.16
C ILE A 143 -4.95 10.93 15.59
N ALA A 144 -3.92 10.87 16.44
CA ALA A 144 -4.02 11.31 17.84
C ALA A 144 -4.28 12.82 17.99
N ASN A 145 -3.80 13.64 17.06
CA ASN A 145 -3.95 15.09 17.08
C ASN A 145 -5.29 15.59 16.48
N GLY A 146 -6.06 14.73 15.81
CA GLY A 146 -7.37 15.09 15.25
C GLY A 146 -7.35 15.80 13.88
N ASP A 147 -6.18 15.94 13.24
CA ASP A 147 -6.02 16.67 11.96
C ASP A 147 -6.40 15.81 10.73
N GLY A 148 -7.57 15.17 10.79
CA GLY A 148 -8.06 14.24 9.76
C GLY A 148 -9.21 14.76 8.90
N GLU A 149 -9.68 16.00 9.08
CA GLU A 149 -10.66 16.57 8.16
C GLU A 149 -9.98 17.17 6.92
N ALA A 150 -10.50 16.73 5.77
CA ALA A 150 -10.04 17.07 4.44
C ALA A 150 -9.86 18.59 4.24
N VAL A 151 -8.68 18.98 3.78
CA VAL A 151 -8.52 20.24 3.05
C VAL A 151 -9.22 20.06 1.70
N PRO A 152 -10.16 20.95 1.30
CA PRO A 152 -10.91 20.85 0.05
C PRO A 152 -10.02 20.91 -1.20
#